data_AF-A0AB38HT54-F1
#
_entry.id   AF-A0AB38HT54-F1
#
_cell.length_a   1.000
_cell.length_b   1.000
_cell.length_c   1.000
_cell.angle_alpha   90.00
_cell.angle_beta   90.00
_cell.angle_gamma   90.00
#
_symmetry.space_group_name_H-M   'P 1'
#
loop_
_entity.id
_entity.type
_entity.pdbx_description
1 polymer ?
#
loop_
_entity_poly.entity_id
_entity_poly.type
_entity_poly.pdbx_seq_one_letter_code
_entity_poly.pdbx_strand_id
1 'polypeptide(L)'
;MNIKRLHMEIFTAASIAAVGVLAATGSLELGVTWGDSGPKPGYFPFYVGLIVIAASIGCAVQAILKARSDEQQETFLEPEQARRLLSFFIPMIVFVVVTIFLGLYVGSALYLFYVAWRQGKYKPQYAMLMGIAFSIALYLVFETAFQVPLHKGPLEDMLGIY
;
A
#
# COMPACT_ATOMS: atom_id res chain seq x y z
N MET A 1 -28.09 2.99 4.97
CA MET A 1 -27.63 2.07 6.02
C MET A 1 -26.61 2.82 6.86
N ASN A 2 -27.00 3.34 8.03
CA ASN A 2 -26.14 4.24 8.79
C ASN A 2 -25.16 3.41 9.63
N ILE A 3 -23.91 3.34 9.19
CA ILE A 3 -22.85 2.65 9.94
C ILE A 3 -22.39 3.59 11.06
N LYS A 4 -22.53 3.15 12.31
CA LYS A 4 -22.03 3.92 13.47
C LYS A 4 -20.51 4.03 13.41
N ARG A 5 -19.98 5.21 13.72
CA ARG A 5 -18.54 5.53 13.76
C ARG A 5 -17.71 4.54 14.56
N LEU A 6 -18.20 4.11 15.73
CA LEU A 6 -17.50 3.12 16.56
C LEU A 6 -17.18 1.82 15.80
N HIS A 7 -18.13 1.27 15.05
CA HIS A 7 -17.90 0.03 14.29
C HIS A 7 -16.80 0.21 13.24
N MET A 8 -16.74 1.38 12.61
CA MET A 8 -15.73 1.69 11.60
C MET A 8 -14.35 1.92 12.22
N GLU A 9 -14.27 2.61 13.36
CA GLU A 9 -13.02 2.80 14.10
C GLU A 9 -12.46 1.45 14.58
N ILE A 10 -13.31 0.58 15.13
CA ILE A 10 -12.93 -0.78 15.53
C ILE A 10 -12.51 -1.62 14.31
N PHE A 11 -13.29 -1.61 13.23
CA PHE A 11 -12.98 -2.35 12.02
C PHE A 11 -11.63 -1.92 11.41
N THR A 12 -11.39 -0.61 11.36
CA THR A 12 -10.13 -0.05 10.84
C THR A 12 -8.96 -0.43 11.74
N ALA A 13 -9.11 -0.27 13.06
CA ALA A 13 -8.09 -0.67 14.02
C ALA A 13 -7.77 -2.17 13.92
N ALA A 14 -8.78 -3.03 13.80
CA ALA A 14 -8.59 -4.47 13.61
C ALA A 14 -7.88 -4.80 12.29
N SER A 15 -8.24 -4.13 11.20
CA SER A 15 -7.62 -4.33 9.88
C SER A 15 -6.15 -3.93 9.88
N ILE A 16 -5.83 -2.76 10.46
CA ILE A 16 -4.44 -2.28 10.56
C ILE A 16 -3.63 -3.13 11.53
N ALA A 17 -4.22 -3.58 12.64
CA ALA A 17 -3.58 -4.54 13.54
C ALA A 17 -3.25 -5.86 12.81
N ALA A 18 -4.16 -6.38 11.98
CA ALA A 18 -3.91 -7.58 11.18
C ALA A 18 -2.74 -7.40 10.20
N VAL A 19 -2.64 -6.25 9.53
CA VAL A 19 -1.48 -5.92 8.68
C VAL A 19 -0.19 -5.87 9.51
N GLY A 20 -0.22 -5.27 10.69
CA GLY A 20 0.92 -5.25 11.62
C GLY A 20 1.34 -6.65 12.08
N VAL A 21 0.37 -7.53 12.35
CA VAL A 21 0.62 -8.95 12.70
C VAL A 21 1.28 -9.66 11.52
N LEU A 22 0.72 -9.56 10.31
CA LEU A 22 1.30 -10.18 9.12
C LEU A 22 2.74 -9.71 8.86
N ALA A 23 2.99 -8.41 9.01
CA ALA A 23 4.34 -7.86 8.89
C ALA A 23 5.29 -8.42 9.95
N ALA A 24 4.86 -8.48 11.22
CA ALA A 24 5.66 -9.01 12.31
C ALA A 24 5.94 -10.51 12.14
N THR A 25 4.93 -11.32 11.81
CA THR A 25 5.11 -12.76 11.65
C THR A 25 5.95 -13.10 10.42
N GLY A 26 5.72 -12.44 9.28
CA GLY A 26 6.56 -12.62 8.08
C GLY A 26 8.02 -12.21 8.31
N SER A 27 8.27 -11.27 9.21
CA SER A 27 9.62 -10.84 9.56
C SER A 27 10.40 -11.84 10.40
N LEU A 28 9.71 -12.75 11.11
CA LEU A 28 10.38 -13.76 11.94
C LEU A 28 11.25 -14.70 11.09
N GLU A 29 10.76 -15.07 9.90
CA GLU A 29 11.49 -15.92 8.95
C GLU A 29 12.75 -15.23 8.40
N LEU A 30 12.72 -13.90 8.34
CA LEU A 30 13.83 -13.06 7.84
C LEU A 30 14.85 -12.70 8.93
N GLY A 31 14.58 -13.09 10.19
CA GLY A 31 15.41 -12.80 11.35
C GLY A 31 15.26 -11.37 11.87
N VAL A 32 15.03 -11.25 13.18
CA VAL A 32 14.69 -9.97 13.85
C VAL A 32 15.79 -9.44 14.76
N THR A 33 16.99 -10.02 14.69
CA THR A 33 18.14 -9.64 15.52
C THR A 33 19.09 -8.72 14.77
N TRP A 34 19.90 -7.98 15.51
CA TRP A 34 21.07 -7.31 14.96
C TRP A 34 22.17 -8.36 14.70
N GLY A 35 22.76 -8.37 13.50
CA GLY A 35 23.87 -9.23 13.14
C GLY A 35 25.19 -8.46 13.04
N ASP A 36 26.26 -9.17 12.71
CA ASP A 36 27.61 -8.61 12.63
C ASP A 36 27.76 -7.52 11.54
N SER A 37 26.93 -7.60 10.50
CA SER A 37 26.91 -6.65 9.38
C SER A 37 25.84 -5.57 9.49
N GLY A 38 25.06 -5.55 10.59
CA GLY A 38 23.91 -4.66 10.76
C GLY A 38 22.58 -5.41 11.00
N PRO A 39 21.44 -4.70 10.96
CA PRO A 39 20.13 -5.28 11.20
C PRO A 39 19.79 -6.30 10.10
N LYS A 40 19.30 -7.46 10.51
CA LYS A 40 18.76 -8.44 9.56
C LYS A 40 17.54 -7.88 8.81
N PRO A 41 17.19 -8.42 7.64
CA PRO A 41 16.08 -7.91 6.83
C PRO A 41 14.73 -7.88 7.58
N GLY A 42 14.49 -8.82 8.49
CA GLY A 42 13.29 -8.87 9.32
C GLY A 42 13.30 -7.92 10.52
N TYR A 43 14.44 -7.33 10.88
CA TYR A 43 14.56 -6.47 12.06
C TYR A 43 13.59 -5.28 11.98
N PHE A 44 13.68 -4.46 10.94
CA PHE A 44 12.85 -3.27 10.81
C PHE A 44 11.35 -3.57 10.68
N PRO A 45 10.90 -4.44 9.76
CA PRO A 45 9.47 -4.65 9.57
C PRO A 45 8.82 -5.32 10.79
N PHE A 46 9.57 -6.08 11.60
CA PHE A 46 9.09 -6.62 12.87
C PHE A 46 8.73 -5.53 13.89
N TYR A 47 9.66 -4.63 14.21
CA TYR A 47 9.39 -3.57 15.19
C TYR A 47 8.36 -2.56 14.71
N VAL A 48 8.37 -2.23 13.41
CA VAL A 48 7.30 -1.41 12.81
C VAL A 48 5.96 -2.12 12.94
N GLY A 49 5.88 -3.42 12.67
CA GLY A 49 4.67 -4.23 12.88
C GLY A 49 4.17 -4.16 14.32
N LEU A 50 5.04 -4.29 15.32
CA LEU A 50 4.68 -4.17 16.73
C LEU A 50 4.14 -2.78 17.10
N ILE A 51 4.77 -1.71 16.60
CA ILE A 51 4.30 -0.33 16.81
C ILE A 51 2.92 -0.14 16.20
N VAL A 52 2.70 -0.65 14.98
CA VAL A 52 1.40 -0.59 14.29
C VAL A 52 0.32 -1.34 15.08
N ILE A 53 0.63 -2.53 15.62
CA ILE A 53 -0.29 -3.28 16.49
C ILE A 53 -0.62 -2.48 17.75
N ALA A 54 0.39 -1.98 18.46
CA ALA A 54 0.20 -1.21 19.68
C ALA A 54 -0.62 0.07 19.45
N ALA A 55 -0.32 0.82 18.38
CA ALA A 55 -1.07 2.00 17.98
C ALA A 55 -2.53 1.65 17.64
N SER A 56 -2.77 0.55 16.94
CA SER A 56 -4.11 0.07 16.59
C SER A 56 -4.93 -0.29 17.83
N ILE A 57 -4.33 -0.98 18.80
CA ILE A 57 -4.95 -1.26 20.10
C ILE A 57 -5.28 0.04 20.82
N GLY A 58 -4.35 1.01 20.85
CA GLY A 58 -4.57 2.33 21.41
C GLY A 58 -5.75 3.06 20.78
N CYS A 59 -5.87 3.04 19.45
CA CYS A 59 -7.01 3.60 18.72
C CYS A 59 -8.33 2.90 19.07
N ALA A 60 -8.35 1.57 19.16
CA ALA A 60 -9.55 0.81 19.52
C ALA A 60 -9.99 1.13 20.97
N VAL A 61 -9.06 1.20 21.92
CA VAL A 61 -9.34 1.59 23.31
C VAL A 61 -9.88 3.01 23.36
N GLN A 62 -9.26 3.97 22.66
CA GLN A 62 -9.77 5.35 22.60
C GLN A 62 -11.19 5.42 22.02
N ALA A 63 -11.47 4.67 20.96
CA ALA A 63 -12.81 4.62 20.34
C ALA A 63 -13.86 4.10 21.33
N ILE A 64 -13.55 3.02 22.06
CA ILE A 64 -14.45 2.43 23.07
C ILE A 64 -14.68 3.40 24.24
N LEU A 65 -13.62 4.06 24.72
CA LEU A 65 -13.73 5.02 25.83
C LEU A 65 -14.58 6.24 25.43
N LYS A 66 -14.38 6.79 24.23
CA LYS A 66 -15.17 7.93 23.71
C LYS A 66 -16.63 7.56 23.43
N ALA A 67 -16.90 6.35 22.97
CA ALA A 67 -18.26 5.89 22.73
C ALA A 67 -19.11 5.78 24.02
N ARG A 68 -18.47 5.68 25.20
CA ARG A 68 -19.18 5.70 26.49
C ARG A 68 -19.63 7.09 26.94
N SER A 69 -19.12 8.16 26.31
CA SER A 69 -19.37 9.55 26.69
C SER A 69 -20.55 10.20 25.93
N ASP A 70 -21.40 9.41 25.28
CA ASP A 70 -22.68 9.80 24.65
C ASP A 70 -22.63 10.79 23.46
N GLU A 71 -21.45 11.25 23.04
CA GLU A 71 -21.27 12.24 21.95
C GLU A 71 -21.21 11.66 20.52
N GLN A 72 -21.23 10.33 20.32
CA GLN A 72 -20.99 9.71 18.99
C GLN A 72 -22.27 9.09 18.38
N GLN A 73 -23.23 9.94 18.01
CA GLN A 73 -24.30 9.60 17.05
C GLN A 73 -24.03 10.10 15.61
N GLU A 74 -22.79 10.50 15.30
CA GLU A 74 -22.44 10.98 13.97
C GLU A 74 -22.28 9.83 12.96
N THR A 75 -22.92 9.98 11.79
CA THR A 75 -22.82 9.05 10.66
C THR A 75 -21.43 9.16 10.03
N PHE A 76 -20.66 8.08 10.05
CA PHE A 76 -19.23 8.11 9.71
C PHE A 76 -18.92 8.22 8.21
N LEU A 77 -19.82 7.72 7.35
CA LEU A 77 -19.53 7.61 5.93
C LEU A 77 -20.71 8.18 5.14
N GLU A 78 -20.52 9.39 4.62
CA GLU A 78 -21.42 9.94 3.62
C GLU A 78 -21.17 9.24 2.27
N PRO A 79 -22.20 8.93 1.47
CA PRO A 79 -22.05 8.16 0.22
C PRO A 79 -21.03 8.76 -0.75
N GLU A 80 -20.86 10.08 -0.74
CA GLU A 80 -19.88 10.79 -1.55
C GLU A 80 -18.43 10.49 -1.13
N GLN A 81 -18.18 10.40 0.18
CA GLN A 81 -16.87 10.04 0.72
C GLN A 81 -16.52 8.59 0.37
N ALA A 82 -17.50 7.68 0.47
CA ALA A 82 -17.32 6.28 0.06
C ALA A 82 -16.93 6.14 -1.42
N ARG A 83 -17.59 6.89 -2.30
CA ARG A 83 -17.28 6.91 -3.73
C ARG A 83 -15.88 7.46 -4.00
N ARG A 84 -15.47 8.51 -3.28
CA ARG A 84 -14.11 9.06 -3.40
C ARG A 84 -13.06 8.05 -2.95
N LEU A 85 -13.27 7.36 -1.82
CA LEU A 85 -12.38 6.30 -1.33
C LEU A 85 -12.22 5.16 -2.36
N LEU A 86 -13.34 4.65 -2.87
CA LEU A 86 -13.34 3.58 -3.88
C LEU A 86 -12.63 4.01 -5.17
N SER A 87 -12.74 5.28 -5.56
CA SER A 87 -12.07 5.80 -6.75
C SER A 87 -10.54 5.73 -6.69
N PHE A 88 -9.95 5.68 -5.50
CA PHE A 88 -8.50 5.49 -5.31
C PHE A 88 -8.15 4.03 -5.01
N PHE A 89 -8.99 3.34 -4.25
CA PHE A 89 -8.74 1.95 -3.83
C PHE A 89 -8.82 0.95 -4.99
N ILE A 90 -9.81 1.10 -5.88
CA ILE A 90 -9.98 0.20 -7.02
C ILE A 90 -8.75 0.22 -7.95
N PRO A 91 -8.23 1.39 -8.37
CA PRO A 91 -7.00 1.43 -9.16
C PRO A 91 -5.78 0.79 -8.49
N MET A 92 -5.66 0.87 -7.16
CA MET A 92 -4.58 0.19 -6.43
C MET A 92 -4.72 -1.34 -6.50
N ILE A 93 -5.92 -1.89 -6.33
CA ILE A 93 -6.15 -3.33 -6.49
C ILE A 93 -5.80 -3.77 -7.91
N VAL A 94 -6.28 -3.02 -8.91
CA VAL A 94 -5.98 -3.31 -10.31
C VAL A 94 -4.48 -3.26 -10.56
N PHE A 95 -3.76 -2.29 -9.99
CA PHE A 95 -2.30 -2.23 -10.06
C PHE A 95 -1.66 -3.49 -9.52
N VAL A 96 -2.04 -3.95 -8.32
CA VAL A 96 -1.49 -5.20 -7.75
C VAL A 96 -1.73 -6.38 -8.69
N VAL A 97 -2.95 -6.56 -9.19
CA VAL A 97 -3.27 -7.64 -10.13
C VAL A 97 -2.43 -7.53 -11.41
N VAL A 98 -2.32 -6.34 -12.00
CA VAL A 98 -1.51 -6.11 -13.20
C VAL A 98 -0.05 -6.44 -12.94
N THR A 99 0.51 -6.04 -11.80
CA THR A 99 1.94 -6.30 -11.49
C THR A 99 2.26 -7.78 -11.37
N ILE A 100 1.32 -8.61 -10.90
CA ILE A 100 1.48 -10.07 -10.81
C ILE A 100 1.61 -10.70 -12.21
N PHE A 101 0.93 -10.15 -13.23
CA PHE A 101 0.91 -10.73 -14.58
C PHE A 101 1.88 -10.07 -15.57
N LEU A 102 2.10 -8.77 -15.43
CA LEU A 102 2.83 -7.94 -16.39
C LEU A 102 4.15 -7.40 -15.83
N GLY A 103 4.49 -7.72 -14.59
CA GLY A 103 5.67 -7.17 -13.93
C GLY A 103 5.45 -5.75 -13.39
N LEU A 104 6.41 -5.32 -12.58
CA LEU A 104 6.33 -4.08 -11.81
C LEU A 104 6.60 -2.84 -12.70
N TYR A 105 7.44 -2.96 -13.73
CA TYR A 105 7.71 -1.86 -14.66
C TYR A 105 6.47 -1.51 -15.47
N VAL A 106 5.92 -2.47 -16.19
CA VAL A 106 4.69 -2.26 -16.98
C VAL A 106 3.52 -1.91 -16.06
N GLY A 107 3.38 -2.60 -14.92
CA GLY A 107 2.31 -2.31 -13.97
C GLY A 107 2.36 -0.88 -13.45
N SER A 108 3.54 -0.39 -13.08
CA SER A 108 3.71 0.98 -12.59
C SER A 108 3.51 2.03 -13.67
N ALA A 109 3.97 1.77 -14.91
CA ALA A 109 3.72 2.64 -16.06
C ALA A 109 2.21 2.80 -16.34
N LEU A 110 1.48 1.68 -16.38
CA LEU A 110 0.04 1.66 -16.62
C LEU A 110 -0.74 2.33 -15.47
N TYR A 111 -0.36 2.04 -14.22
CA TYR A 111 -0.98 2.67 -13.05
C TYR A 111 -0.77 4.18 -13.06
N LEU A 112 0.46 4.65 -13.27
CA LEU A 112 0.76 6.07 -13.27
C LEU A 112 0.09 6.80 -14.45
N PHE A 113 0.06 6.18 -15.63
CA PHE A 113 -0.71 6.66 -16.77
C PHE A 113 -2.19 6.83 -16.41
N TYR A 114 -2.81 5.80 -15.84
CA TYR A 114 -4.23 5.81 -15.49
C TYR A 114 -4.54 6.89 -14.45
N VAL A 115 -3.77 6.96 -13.38
CA VAL A 115 -3.96 7.94 -12.30
C VAL A 115 -3.74 9.36 -12.82
N ALA A 116 -2.67 9.62 -13.59
CA ALA A 116 -2.42 10.94 -14.16
C ALA A 116 -3.55 11.36 -15.12
N TRP A 117 -4.00 10.47 -16.00
CA TRP A 117 -5.05 10.78 -16.96
C TRP A 117 -6.42 10.96 -16.29
N ARG A 118 -6.86 10.01 -15.46
CA ARG A 118 -8.22 9.99 -14.90
C ARG A 118 -8.35 10.85 -13.64
N GLN A 119 -7.45 10.69 -12.68
CA GLN A 119 -7.54 11.37 -11.39
C GLN A 119 -6.85 12.74 -11.42
N GLY A 120 -5.67 12.81 -12.04
CA GLY A 120 -4.91 14.04 -12.21
C GLY A 120 -5.40 14.95 -13.34
N LYS A 121 -6.31 14.46 -14.20
CA LYS A 121 -6.87 15.18 -15.36
C LYS A 121 -5.80 15.72 -16.33
N TYR A 122 -4.62 15.08 -16.39
CA TYR A 122 -3.60 15.41 -17.36
C TYR A 122 -4.02 14.98 -18.76
N LYS A 123 -3.52 15.67 -19.80
CA LYS A 123 -3.73 15.20 -21.18
C LYS A 123 -3.09 13.81 -21.35
N PRO A 124 -3.72 12.88 -22.09
CA PRO A 124 -3.22 11.51 -22.24
C PRO A 124 -1.75 11.41 -22.65
N GLN A 125 -1.28 12.31 -23.51
CA GLN A 125 0.11 12.40 -23.95
C GLN A 125 1.10 12.62 -22.78
N TYR A 126 0.77 13.52 -21.85
CA TYR A 126 1.62 13.79 -20.69
C TYR A 126 1.55 12.65 -19.67
N ALA A 127 0.35 12.08 -19.48
CA ALA A 127 0.18 10.90 -18.63
C ALA A 127 1.01 9.71 -19.15
N MET A 128 1.07 9.51 -20.48
CA MET A 128 1.84 8.45 -21.11
C MET A 128 3.34 8.68 -20.93
N LEU A 129 3.80 9.92 -21.15
CA LEU A 129 5.19 10.30 -20.90
C LEU A 129 5.59 10.06 -19.45
N MET A 130 4.73 10.42 -18.48
CA MET A 130 4.98 10.19 -17.06
C MET A 130 5.12 8.69 -16.74
N GLY A 131 4.19 7.86 -17.22
CA GLY A 131 4.25 6.41 -17.01
C GLY A 131 5.52 5.78 -17.54
N ILE A 132 5.89 6.10 -18.78
CA ILE A 132 7.11 5.60 -19.43
C ILE A 132 8.36 6.11 -18.70
N ALA A 133 8.44 7.41 -18.42
CA ALA A 133 9.59 8.00 -17.73
C ALA A 133 9.78 7.41 -16.33
N PHE A 134 8.69 7.17 -15.59
CA PHE A 134 8.75 6.54 -14.28
C PHE A 134 9.27 5.10 -14.36
N SER A 135 8.78 4.33 -15.33
CA SER A 135 9.26 2.95 -15.55
C SER A 135 10.75 2.90 -15.90
N ILE A 136 11.21 3.82 -16.76
CA ILE A 136 12.64 3.94 -17.11
C ILE A 136 13.45 4.34 -15.87
N ALA A 137 12.95 5.29 -15.06
CA ALA A 137 13.62 5.70 -13.83
C ALA A 137 13.73 4.54 -12.82
N LEU A 138 12.67 3.74 -12.66
CA LEU A 138 12.71 2.52 -11.84
C LEU A 138 13.78 1.56 -12.33
N TYR A 139 13.88 1.33 -13.64
CA TYR A 139 14.89 0.46 -14.23
C TYR A 139 16.30 0.96 -13.91
N LEU A 140 16.58 2.24 -14.16
CA LEU A 140 17.90 2.83 -13.89
C LEU A 140 18.27 2.80 -12.40
N VAL A 141 17.33 3.11 -11.50
CA VAL A 141 17.61 3.12 -10.06
C VAL A 141 17.83 1.70 -9.54
N PHE A 142 16.93 0.77 -9.85
CA PHE A 142 16.97 -0.56 -9.25
C PHE A 142 17.96 -1.50 -9.94
N GLU A 143 17.95 -1.58 -11.27
CA GLU A 143 18.84 -2.50 -11.99
C GLU A 143 20.24 -1.93 -12.18
N THR A 144 20.35 -0.65 -12.56
CA THR A 144 21.68 -0.06 -12.84
C THR A 144 22.39 0.39 -11.56
N ALA A 145 21.70 1.12 -10.67
CA ALA A 145 22.34 1.68 -9.48
C ALA A 145 22.36 0.70 -8.30
N PHE A 146 21.24 0.04 -7.99
CA PHE A 146 21.15 -0.87 -6.84
C PHE A 146 21.47 -2.33 -7.17
N GLN A 147 21.47 -2.72 -8.45
CA GLN A 147 21.64 -4.11 -8.90
C GLN A 147 20.65 -5.08 -8.24
N VAL A 148 19.44 -4.62 -7.99
CA VAL A 148 18.34 -5.43 -7.44
C VAL A 148 17.28 -5.62 -8.53
N PRO A 149 17.05 -6.85 -9.00
CA PRO A 149 16.03 -7.11 -9.99
C PRO A 149 14.63 -6.93 -9.36
N LEU A 150 13.78 -6.15 -10.03
CA LEU A 150 12.36 -6.08 -9.69
C LEU A 150 11.61 -7.24 -10.37
N HIS A 151 10.36 -7.47 -9.95
CA HIS A 151 9.53 -8.47 -10.59
C HIS A 151 9.25 -8.08 -12.06
N LYS A 152 9.84 -8.83 -13.00
CA LYS A 152 9.69 -8.66 -14.45
C LYS A 152 8.54 -9.52 -14.95
N GLY A 153 7.85 -9.04 -15.97
CA GLY A 153 6.76 -9.77 -16.63
C GLY A 153 7.13 -10.24 -18.03
N PRO A 154 6.14 -10.78 -18.77
CA PRO A 154 6.35 -11.34 -20.10
C PRO A 154 6.87 -10.32 -21.12
N LEU A 155 6.57 -9.03 -20.94
CA LEU A 155 6.99 -7.98 -21.86
C LEU A 155 8.48 -7.68 -21.72
N GLU A 156 8.99 -7.70 -20.49
CA GLU A 156 10.41 -7.55 -20.20
C GLU A 156 11.21 -8.76 -20.71
N ASP A 157 10.65 -9.96 -20.59
CA ASP A 157 11.23 -11.19 -21.16
C ASP A 157 11.35 -11.09 -22.69
N MET A 158 10.31 -10.59 -23.36
CA MET A 158 10.32 -10.38 -24.82
C MET A 158 11.34 -9.32 -25.26
N LEU A 159 11.62 -8.33 -24.42
CA LEU A 159 12.61 -7.29 -24.67
C LEU A 159 14.05 -7.75 -24.33
N GLY A 160 14.22 -8.95 -23.80
CA GLY A 160 15.53 -9.53 -23.44
C GLY A 160 16.18 -8.86 -22.23
N ILE A 161 15.38 -8.23 -21.36
CA ILE A 161 15.87 -7.52 -20.17
C ILE A 161 15.85 -8.52 -19.00
N TYR A 162 16.95 -9.26 -18.78
CA TYR A 162 17.06 -10.27 -17.71
C TYR A 162 17.68 -9.71 -16.44
#